data_AF-A0A212CRQ4-F1
#
_entry.id   AF-A0A212CRQ4-F1
#
_cell.length_a   1.000
_cell.length_b   1.000
_cell.length_c   1.000
_cell.angle_alpha   90.00
_cell.angle_beta   90.00
_cell.angle_gamma   90.00
#
_symmetry.space_group_name_H-M   'P 1'
#
loop_
_entity.id
_entity.type
_entity.pdbx_description
1 polymer ?
#
loop_
_entity_poly.entity_id
_entity_poly.type
_entity_poly.pdbx_seq_one_letter_code
_entity_poly.pdbx_strand_id
1 'polypeptide(L)'
;SKIIFYNDCIKSFVSSHPKKEVEKVHAGMIHGLEEVAELVVLDTHNSRAKVVLGALLTLYVHCRDIVRDLLLKSIFNADDFEWTRHLQYKWNEKQKLCYVSQGDASFTYGYEYLGCTPRL
;
A
#
# COMPACT_ATOMS: atom_id res chain seq x y z
N SER A 1 -3.83 -0.68 -5.83
CA SER A 1 -3.04 -0.01 -4.78
C SER A 1 -2.47 -0.95 -3.72
N LYS A 2 -3.24 -1.68 -2.90
CA LYS A 2 -2.65 -2.48 -1.78
C LYS A 2 -1.86 -3.73 -2.19
N ILE A 3 -2.36 -4.51 -3.14
CA ILE A 3 -1.66 -5.71 -3.64
C ILE A 3 -0.36 -5.31 -4.38
N ILE A 4 -0.44 -4.25 -5.19
CA ILE A 4 0.71 -3.71 -5.93
C ILE A 4 1.78 -3.23 -4.96
N PHE A 5 1.39 -2.44 -3.96
CA PHE A 5 2.29 -1.99 -2.88
C PHE A 5 3.04 -3.16 -2.21
N TYR A 6 2.30 -4.20 -1.80
CA TYR A 6 2.91 -5.39 -1.21
C TYR A 6 3.93 -6.03 -2.16
N ASN A 7 3.56 -6.22 -3.43
CA ASN A 7 4.44 -6.84 -4.42
C ASN A 7 5.71 -6.01 -4.67
N ASP A 8 5.58 -4.69 -4.76
CA ASP A 8 6.72 -3.79 -4.97
C ASP A 8 7.70 -3.87 -3.78
N CYS A 9 7.21 -3.81 -2.54
CA CYS A 9 8.05 -3.93 -1.36
C CYS A 9 8.73 -5.29 -1.26
N ILE A 10 8.00 -6.40 -1.47
CA ILE A 10 8.60 -7.74 -1.42
C ILE A 10 9.65 -7.92 -2.51
N LYS A 11 9.39 -7.42 -3.72
CA LYS A 11 10.37 -7.45 -4.81
C LYS A 11 11.63 -6.67 -4.44
N SER A 12 11.48 -5.52 -3.79
CA SER A 12 12.61 -4.72 -3.30
C SER A 12 13.40 -5.46 -2.22
N PHE A 13 12.74 -6.12 -1.26
CA PHE A 13 13.40 -6.87 -0.18
C PHE A 13 14.27 -8.02 -0.69
N VAL A 14 13.85 -8.71 -1.74
CA VAL A 14 14.57 -9.85 -2.33
C VAL A 14 15.65 -9.40 -3.33
N SER A 15 15.74 -8.10 -3.64
CA SER A 15 16.73 -7.58 -4.59
C SER A 15 18.16 -7.60 -4.03
N SER A 16 19.15 -7.46 -4.92
CA SER A 16 20.56 -7.37 -4.51
C SER A 16 20.90 -6.12 -3.70
N HIS A 17 20.09 -5.06 -3.79
CA HIS A 17 20.30 -3.80 -3.08
C HIS A 17 18.98 -3.30 -2.45
N PRO A 18 18.49 -3.96 -1.39
CA PRO A 18 17.14 -3.73 -0.86
C PRO A 18 16.89 -2.28 -0.47
N LYS A 19 17.85 -1.64 0.21
CA LYS A 19 17.73 -0.24 0.62
C LYS A 19 17.44 0.70 -0.56
N LYS A 20 18.21 0.59 -1.64
CA LYS A 20 18.08 1.44 -2.83
C LYS A 20 16.74 1.19 -3.54
N GLU A 21 16.32 -0.07 -3.63
CA GLU A 21 15.03 -0.39 -4.25
C GLU A 21 13.84 0.08 -3.41
N VAL A 22 13.92 0.01 -2.08
CA VAL A 22 12.88 0.54 -1.19
C VAL A 22 12.84 2.07 -1.22
N GLU A 23 13.99 2.75 -1.34
CA GLU A 23 14.05 4.20 -1.58
C GLU A 23 13.34 4.59 -2.89
N LYS A 24 13.48 3.77 -3.94
CA LYS A 24 12.76 3.97 -5.20
C LYS A 24 11.25 3.79 -5.04
N VAL A 25 10.80 2.77 -4.28
CA VAL A 25 9.38 2.59 -3.94
C VAL A 25 8.86 3.81 -3.18
N HIS A 26 9.60 4.31 -2.20
CA HIS A 26 9.24 5.51 -1.45
C HIS A 26 9.10 6.75 -2.36
N ALA A 27 10.05 6.97 -3.27
CA ALA A 27 9.97 8.06 -4.25
C ALA A 27 8.76 7.93 -5.17
N GLY A 28 8.47 6.72 -5.67
CA GLY A 28 7.29 6.45 -6.48
C GLY A 28 5.97 6.72 -5.74
N MET A 29 5.91 6.46 -4.43
CA MET A 29 4.74 6.77 -3.61
C MET A 29 4.53 8.27 -3.42
N ILE A 30 5.61 9.02 -3.23
CA ILE A 30 5.53 10.48 -3.14
C ILE A 30 4.98 11.04 -4.46
N HIS A 31 5.51 10.58 -5.59
CA HIS A 31 5.04 11.00 -6.90
C HIS A 31 3.55 10.68 -7.10
N GLY A 32 3.13 9.44 -6.82
CA GLY A 32 1.71 9.08 -6.94
C GLY A 32 0.79 9.85 -5.98
N LEU A 33 1.30 10.27 -4.82
CA LEU A 33 0.55 11.14 -3.90
C LEU A 33 0.37 12.55 -4.50
N GLU A 34 1.39 13.10 -5.14
CA GLU A 34 1.33 14.41 -5.82
C GLU A 34 0.30 14.37 -6.96
N GLU A 35 0.31 13.32 -7.79
CA GLU A 35 -0.67 13.13 -8.88
C GLU A 35 -2.11 13.07 -8.34
N VAL A 36 -2.34 12.30 -7.27
CA VAL A 36 -3.68 12.20 -6.66
C VAL A 36 -4.09 13.51 -6.00
N ALA A 37 -3.17 14.24 -5.38
CA ALA A 37 -3.45 15.55 -4.80
C ALA A 37 -3.84 16.59 -5.87
N GLU A 38 -3.16 16.60 -7.01
CA GLU A 38 -3.50 17.46 -8.14
C GLU A 38 -4.90 17.17 -8.67
N LEU A 39 -5.26 15.88 -8.82
CA LEU A 39 -6.61 15.48 -9.22
C LEU A 39 -7.70 15.98 -8.26
N VAL A 40 -7.44 15.97 -6.95
CA VAL A 40 -8.39 16.50 -5.95
C VAL A 40 -8.60 18.01 -6.11
N VAL A 41 -7.54 18.75 -6.45
CA VAL A 41 -7.60 20.20 -6.65
C VAL A 41 -8.31 20.56 -7.96
N LEU A 42 -8.12 19.77 -9.01
CA LEU A 42 -8.72 20.03 -10.33
C LEU A 42 -10.20 19.59 -10.40
N ASP A 43 -10.57 18.44 -9.81
CA ASP A 43 -11.89 17.83 -10.03
C ASP A 43 -12.90 18.17 -8.90
N THR A 44 -13.26 19.45 -8.80
CA THR A 44 -14.02 19.99 -7.66
C THR A 44 -15.55 19.81 -7.74
N HIS A 45 -16.10 19.26 -8.82
CA HIS A 45 -17.55 19.26 -9.07
C HIS A 45 -18.28 17.96 -8.67
N ASN A 46 -17.59 16.82 -8.54
CA ASN A 46 -18.22 15.54 -8.19
C ASN A 46 -17.93 15.16 -6.72
N SER A 47 -18.94 15.25 -5.86
CA SER A 47 -18.83 14.92 -4.43
C SER A 47 -18.37 13.47 -4.18
N ARG A 48 -18.77 12.52 -5.03
CA ARG A 48 -18.34 11.12 -4.94
C ARG A 48 -16.87 10.96 -5.31
N ALA A 49 -16.41 11.65 -6.35
CA ALA A 49 -15.00 11.63 -6.75
C ALA A 49 -14.10 12.14 -5.63
N LYS A 50 -14.50 13.23 -4.94
CA LYS A 50 -13.78 13.75 -3.78
C LYS A 50 -13.64 12.72 -2.65
N VAL A 51 -14.70 11.99 -2.33
CA VAL A 51 -14.65 10.95 -1.28
C VAL A 51 -13.72 9.81 -1.68
N VAL A 52 -13.77 9.37 -2.94
CA VAL A 52 -12.90 8.29 -3.45
C VAL A 52 -11.43 8.73 -3.46
N LEU A 53 -11.13 9.92 -3.96
CA LEU A 53 -9.77 10.46 -3.99
C LEU A 53 -9.24 10.72 -2.58
N GLY A 54 -10.08 11.21 -1.66
CA GLY A 54 -9.70 11.36 -0.25
C GLY A 54 -9.33 10.01 0.39
N ALA A 55 -10.14 8.97 0.17
CA ALA A 55 -9.82 7.63 0.66
C ALA A 55 -8.55 7.05 0.02
N LEU A 56 -8.29 7.36 -1.25
CA LEU A 56 -7.07 6.98 -1.94
C LEU A 56 -5.85 7.69 -1.36
N LEU A 57 -5.95 8.99 -1.12
CA LEU A 57 -4.90 9.82 -0.54
C LEU A 57 -4.49 9.32 0.85
N THR A 58 -5.48 9.02 1.71
CA THR A 58 -5.22 8.39 3.03
C THR A 58 -4.45 7.08 2.89
N LEU A 59 -4.78 6.26 1.88
CA LEU A 59 -4.06 5.01 1.64
C LEU A 59 -2.61 5.25 1.18
N TYR A 60 -2.37 6.20 0.28
CA TYR A 60 -1.01 6.51 -0.19
C TYR A 60 -0.13 7.08 0.94
N VAL A 61 -0.68 7.99 1.74
CA VAL A 61 -0.02 8.54 2.94
C VAL A 61 0.39 7.39 3.87
N HIS A 62 -0.53 6.47 4.17
CA HIS A 62 -0.26 5.32 5.02
C HIS A 62 0.85 4.42 4.46
N CYS A 63 0.79 4.04 3.18
CA CYS A 63 1.81 3.20 2.56
C CYS A 63 3.19 3.87 2.55
N ARG A 64 3.26 5.16 2.21
CA ARG A 64 4.51 5.94 2.25
C ARG A 64 5.10 5.96 3.65
N ASP A 65 4.27 6.18 4.67
CA ASP A 65 4.73 6.27 6.05
C ASP A 65 5.28 4.92 6.56
N ILE A 66 4.68 3.79 6.13
CA ILE A 66 5.24 2.45 6.36
C ILE A 66 6.63 2.35 5.73
N VAL A 67 6.78 2.67 4.44
CA VAL A 67 8.07 2.56 3.74
C VAL A 67 9.12 3.47 4.37
N ARG A 68 8.73 4.68 4.78
CA ARG A 68 9.60 5.62 5.48
C ARG A 68 10.09 5.04 6.81
N ASP A 69 9.20 4.45 7.61
CA ASP A 69 9.57 3.81 8.88
C ASP A 69 10.53 2.64 8.69
N LEU A 70 10.27 1.78 7.68
CA LEU A 70 11.16 0.68 7.32
C LEU A 70 12.55 1.18 6.89
N LEU A 71 12.63 2.26 6.11
CA LEU A 71 13.91 2.87 5.71
C LEU A 71 14.67 3.43 6.90
N LEU A 72 13.99 4.12 7.81
CA LEU A 72 14.59 4.68 9.04
C LEU A 72 15.14 3.57 9.95
N LYS A 73 14.40 2.47 10.08
CA LYS A 73 14.80 1.31 10.90
C LYS A 73 15.71 0.33 10.16
N SER A 74 16.01 0.57 8.89
CA SER A 74 16.80 -0.32 8.01
C SER A 74 16.24 -1.75 7.93
N ILE A 75 14.92 -1.87 7.84
CA ILE A 75 14.21 -3.15 7.79
C ILE A 75 13.90 -3.49 6.33
N PHE A 76 14.49 -4.58 5.86
CA PHE A 76 14.38 -5.06 4.48
C PHE A 76 14.10 -6.56 4.40
N ASN A 77 13.59 -7.15 5.48
CA ASN A 77 13.24 -8.55 5.57
C ASN A 77 11.71 -8.71 5.52
N ALA A 78 11.22 -9.62 4.67
CA ALA A 78 9.81 -9.91 4.52
C ALA A 78 9.20 -10.62 5.75
N ASP A 79 10.03 -11.22 6.60
CA ASP A 79 9.60 -11.92 7.82
C ASP A 79 9.69 -11.02 9.08
N ASP A 80 10.16 -9.77 8.93
CA ASP A 80 10.30 -8.85 10.07
C ASP A 80 8.94 -8.43 10.61
N PHE A 81 8.79 -8.42 11.94
CA PHE A 81 7.55 -8.02 12.60
C PHE A 81 7.11 -6.59 12.25
N GLU A 82 8.04 -5.65 12.09
CA GLU A 82 7.71 -4.27 11.74
C GLU A 82 7.06 -4.16 10.35
N TRP A 83 7.33 -5.12 9.46
CA TRP A 83 6.64 -5.25 8.18
C TRP A 83 5.36 -6.10 8.30
N THR A 84 5.41 -7.24 8.99
CA THR A 84 4.27 -8.17 9.08
C THR A 84 3.15 -7.67 9.98
N ARG A 85 3.39 -6.72 10.89
CA ARG A 85 2.36 -6.07 11.71
C ARG A 85 1.31 -5.31 10.88
N HIS A 86 1.64 -4.94 9.64
CA HIS A 86 0.74 -4.23 8.73
C HIS A 86 -0.16 -5.20 7.96
N LEU A 87 -1.33 -4.73 7.56
CA LEU A 87 -2.29 -5.52 6.79
C LEU A 87 -1.81 -5.72 5.34
N GLN A 88 -1.52 -6.96 4.97
CA GLN A 88 -0.97 -7.33 3.66
C GLN A 88 -2.04 -7.99 2.78
N TYR A 89 -2.10 -7.59 1.52
CA TYR A 89 -3.02 -8.16 0.53
C TYR A 89 -2.19 -8.90 -0.52
N LYS A 90 -2.36 -10.22 -0.59
CA LYS A 90 -1.56 -11.11 -1.44
C LYS A 90 -2.49 -11.73 -2.47
N TRP A 91 -2.18 -11.55 -3.75
CA TRP A 91 -2.90 -12.24 -4.81
C TRP A 91 -2.20 -13.56 -5.16
N ASN A 92 -2.91 -14.67 -5.06
CA ASN A 92 -2.40 -15.98 -5.46
C ASN A 92 -2.87 -16.29 -6.88
N GLU A 93 -1.96 -16.25 -7.84
CA GLU A 93 -2.27 -16.50 -9.25
C GLU A 93 -2.77 -17.93 -9.53
N LYS A 94 -2.32 -18.93 -8.76
CA LYS A 94 -2.72 -20.33 -8.97
C LYS A 94 -4.13 -20.59 -8.47
N GLN A 95 -4.46 -20.07 -7.28
CA GLN A 95 -5.76 -20.28 -6.65
C GLN A 95 -6.79 -19.23 -7.06
N LYS A 96 -6.37 -18.13 -7.70
CA LYS A 96 -7.22 -16.97 -8.04
C LYS A 96 -7.94 -16.38 -6.83
N LEU A 97 -7.27 -16.43 -5.68
CA LEU A 97 -7.76 -15.91 -4.41
C LEU A 97 -6.86 -14.77 -3.90
N CYS A 98 -7.49 -13.79 -3.28
CA CYS A 98 -6.79 -12.78 -2.49
C CYS A 98 -6.75 -13.25 -1.04
N TYR A 99 -5.56 -13.20 -0.45
CA TYR A 99 -5.35 -13.43 0.96
C TYR A 99 -5.06 -12.11 1.65
N VAL A 100 -5.66 -11.92 2.82
CA VAL A 100 -5.35 -10.84 3.74
C VAL A 100 -4.57 -11.43 4.90
N SER A 101 -3.39 -10.89 5.19
CA SER A 101 -2.52 -11.39 6.26
C SER A 101 -2.07 -10.27 7.17
N GLN A 102 -1.92 -10.55 8.47
CA GLN A 102 -1.37 -9.63 9.46
C GLN A 102 -0.72 -10.44 10.59
N GLY A 103 0.57 -10.20 10.85
CA GLY A 103 1.38 -11.08 11.69
C GLY A 103 1.31 -12.52 11.18
N ASP A 104 0.94 -13.43 12.07
CA ASP A 104 0.78 -14.86 11.78
C ASP A 104 -0.62 -15.24 11.28
N ALA A 105 -1.58 -14.31 11.30
CA ALA A 105 -2.94 -14.57 10.86
C ALA A 105 -3.08 -14.37 9.35
N SER A 106 -3.76 -15.30 8.67
CA SER A 106 -4.05 -15.21 7.25
C SER A 106 -5.47 -15.70 6.94
N PHE A 107 -6.19 -14.93 6.13
CA PHE A 107 -7.59 -15.19 5.77
C PHE A 107 -7.80 -15.00 4.28
N THR A 108 -8.72 -15.76 3.69
CA THR A 108 -9.21 -15.46 2.34
C THR A 108 -10.05 -14.17 2.37
N TYR A 109 -9.82 -13.27 1.43
CA TYR A 109 -10.60 -12.04 1.30
C TYR A 109 -12.07 -12.34 1.03
N GLY A 110 -12.98 -11.61 1.70
CA GLY A 110 -14.43 -11.87 1.62
C GLY A 110 -15.14 -11.32 0.39
N TYR A 111 -14.49 -10.46 -0.41
CA TYR A 111 -15.05 -9.85 -1.63
C TYR A 111 -16.35 -9.03 -1.45
N GLU A 112 -16.64 -8.60 -0.23
CA GLU A 112 -17.77 -7.73 0.06
C GLU A 112 -17.55 -6.29 -0.45
N TYR A 113 -18.63 -5.66 -0.92
CA TYR A 113 -18.62 -4.26 -1.31
C TYR A 113 -18.82 -3.37 -0.09
N LEU A 114 -17.76 -2.65 0.31
CA LEU A 114 -17.78 -1.77 1.49
C LEU A 114 -18.20 -0.32 1.17
N GLY A 115 -18.53 0.00 -0.08
CA GLY A 115 -18.87 1.37 -0.46
C GLY A 115 -17.66 2.32 -0.52
N CYS A 116 -17.96 3.58 -0.82
CA CYS A 116 -16.99 4.68 -0.78
C CYS A 116 -17.09 5.38 0.58
N THR A 117 -16.79 4.65 1.65
CA THR A 117 -16.74 5.25 2.99
C THR A 117 -15.39 5.90 3.24
N PRO A 118 -15.32 6.97 4.05
CA PRO A 118 -14.06 7.50 4.54
C PRO A 118 -13.23 6.39 5.18
N ARG A 119 -11.92 6.43 4.96
CA ARG A 119 -10.96 5.57 5.65
C ARG A 119 -10.28 6.41 6.73
N LEU A 120 -10.25 5.89 7.95
CA LEU A 120 -9.57 6.44 9.12
C LEU A 120 -8.32 5.61 9.42
#